data_AF-A0A0L8FH92-F1
#
_entry.id   AF-A0A0L8FH92-F1
#
_cell.length_a   1.000
_cell.length_b   1.000
_cell.length_c   1.000
_cell.angle_alpha   90.00
_cell.angle_beta   90.00
_cell.angle_gamma   90.00
#
_symmetry.space_group_name_H-M   'P 1'
#
loop_
_entity.id
_entity.type
_entity.pdbx_description
1 polymer ?
#
loop_
_entity_poly.entity_id
_entity_poly.type
_entity_poly.pdbx_seq_one_letter_code
_entity_poly.pdbx_strand_id
1 'polypeptide(L)'
;MILCWNESQGSSIHSHSESHCFLKVLSGIVKEELFEWPSDSREESKMSKSHEAIFEENSVTYINDSIGLHRMENHSHSDKAITLHLYSPPFRSCKTFDERTGHVSIAPMTFWTKYGKKVLQNDPSTQDDDVVEVTENN
;
A
#
# COMPACT_ATOMS: atom_id res chain seq x y z
N MET A 1 -2.95 0.98 -11.21
CA MET A 1 -2.18 2.23 -10.99
C MET A 1 -0.68 1.94 -11.05
N ILE A 2 0.15 2.95 -11.27
CA ILE A 2 1.62 2.80 -11.21
C ILE A 2 2.11 3.48 -9.93
N LEU A 3 2.97 2.80 -9.17
CA LEU A 3 3.69 3.36 -8.04
C LEU A 3 5.14 3.58 -8.44
N CYS A 4 5.66 4.75 -8.09
CA CYS A 4 7.05 5.15 -8.33
C CYS A 4 7.74 5.27 -6.98
N TRP A 5 8.80 4.50 -6.79
CA TRP A 5 9.53 4.40 -5.53
C TRP A 5 10.88 5.10 -5.70
N ASN A 6 11.11 6.16 -4.93
CA ASN A 6 12.43 6.75 -4.81
C ASN A 6 13.38 5.81 -4.04
N GLU A 7 14.66 6.15 -4.04
CA GLU A 7 15.69 5.46 -3.26
C GLU A 7 15.25 5.33 -1.80
N SER A 8 15.36 4.12 -1.25
CA SER A 8 15.05 3.79 0.14
C SER A 8 13.59 4.06 0.58
N GLN A 9 12.68 4.28 -0.36
CA GLN A 9 11.27 4.51 -0.05
C GLN A 9 10.55 3.18 0.22
N GLY A 10 9.72 3.17 1.26
CA GLY A 10 8.86 2.04 1.58
C GLY A 10 7.45 2.47 1.98
N SER A 11 6.51 1.53 1.90
CA SER A 11 5.16 1.70 2.42
C SER A 11 5.10 1.40 3.92
N SER A 12 4.00 1.78 4.56
CA SER A 12 3.60 1.16 5.83
C SER A 12 3.28 -0.32 5.62
N ILE A 13 3.21 -1.09 6.72
CA ILE A 13 2.54 -2.39 6.71
C ILE A 13 1.06 -2.12 6.49
N HIS A 14 0.43 -2.77 5.50
CA HIS A 14 -0.95 -2.46 5.15
C HIS A 14 -1.75 -3.66 4.63
N SER A 15 -3.06 -3.49 4.68
CA SER A 15 -4.09 -4.40 4.14
C SER A 15 -4.58 -3.93 2.76
N HIS A 16 -5.45 -4.74 2.15
CA HIS A 16 -5.99 -4.54 0.80
C HIS A 16 -7.51 -4.36 0.76
N SER A 17 -8.16 -4.16 1.92
CA SER A 17 -9.59 -3.85 2.02
C SER A 17 -10.46 -4.82 1.21
N GLU A 18 -10.30 -6.11 1.48
CA GLU A 18 -11.02 -7.22 0.85
C GLU A 18 -10.85 -7.30 -0.68
N SER A 19 -9.83 -6.63 -1.22
CA SER A 19 -9.55 -6.60 -2.65
C SER A 19 -8.38 -7.50 -3.01
N HIS A 20 -8.40 -8.00 -4.24
CA HIS A 20 -7.25 -8.64 -4.87
C HIS A 20 -6.22 -7.59 -5.24
N CYS A 21 -4.94 -7.83 -4.94
CA CYS A 21 -3.81 -7.00 -5.34
C CYS A 21 -2.84 -7.82 -6.19
N PHE A 22 -2.61 -7.36 -7.42
CA PHE A 22 -1.55 -7.86 -8.28
C PHE A 22 -0.50 -6.77 -8.44
N LEU A 23 0.76 -7.13 -8.26
CA LEU A 23 1.89 -6.23 -8.46
C LEU A 23 2.80 -6.82 -9.52
N LYS A 24 3.15 -6.03 -10.54
CA LYS A 24 4.21 -6.34 -11.49
C LYS A 24 5.33 -5.31 -11.37
N VAL A 25 6.57 -5.76 -11.24
CA VAL A 25 7.74 -4.87 -11.29
C VAL A 25 7.98 -4.47 -12.74
N LEU A 26 7.90 -3.16 -13.02
CA LEU A 26 8.13 -2.60 -14.35
C LEU A 26 9.59 -2.18 -14.56
N SER A 27 10.27 -1.74 -13.49
CA SER A 27 11.68 -1.36 -13.51
C SER A 27 12.23 -1.35 -12.09
N GLY A 28 13.53 -1.65 -11.94
CA GLY A 28 14.19 -1.71 -10.65
C GLY A 28 13.89 -3.01 -9.89
N ILE A 29 14.12 -2.98 -8.57
CA ILE A 29 13.95 -4.11 -7.66
C ILE A 29 13.15 -3.64 -6.46
N VAL A 30 12.19 -4.44 -5.99
CA VAL A 30 11.44 -4.18 -4.77
C VAL A 30 11.50 -5.38 -3.84
N LYS A 31 11.52 -5.13 -2.53
CA LYS A 31 11.36 -6.15 -1.50
C LYS A 31 9.94 -6.10 -0.96
N GLU A 32 9.35 -7.28 -0.77
CA GLU A 32 8.09 -7.49 -0.06
C GLU A 32 8.38 -8.17 1.26
N GLU A 33 7.80 -7.65 2.34
CA GLU A 33 7.77 -8.31 3.64
C GLU A 33 6.32 -8.61 3.99
N LEU A 34 6.00 -9.89 4.20
CA LEU A 34 4.68 -10.35 4.61
C LEU A 34 4.58 -10.42 6.12
N PHE A 35 3.44 -9.98 6.65
CA PHE A 35 3.14 -9.98 8.08
C PHE A 35 1.82 -10.72 8.33
N GLU A 36 1.78 -11.43 9.45
CA GLU A 36 0.53 -12.00 9.97
C GLU A 36 -0.38 -10.88 10.48
N TRP A 37 -1.69 -11.14 10.56
CA TRP A 37 -2.60 -10.22 11.22
C TRP A 37 -2.29 -10.14 12.72
N PRO A 38 -2.40 -8.94 13.35
CA PRO A 38 -2.24 -8.84 14.79
C PRO A 38 -3.31 -9.68 15.50
N SER A 39 -2.95 -10.27 16.64
CA SER A 39 -3.91 -11.04 17.44
C SER A 39 -5.05 -10.14 17.94
N ASP A 40 -6.25 -10.69 18.11
CA ASP A 40 -7.40 -10.00 18.73
C ASP A 40 -7.20 -9.68 20.23
N SER A 41 -6.02 -9.99 20.79
CA SER A 41 -5.71 -9.60 22.16
C SER A 41 -5.69 -8.08 22.26
N ARG A 42 -6.24 -7.53 23.35
CA ARG A 42 -6.25 -6.08 23.59
C ARG A 42 -4.86 -5.53 23.94
N GLU A 43 -3.82 -6.35 23.85
CA GLU A 43 -2.46 -5.99 24.19
C GLU A 43 -1.70 -5.63 22.93
N GLU A 44 -1.13 -4.42 22.91
CA GLU A 44 -0.21 -4.01 21.85
C GLU A 44 0.98 -4.97 21.81
N SER A 45 1.26 -5.50 20.62
CA SER A 45 2.35 -6.43 20.41
C SER A 45 3.01 -6.20 19.05
N LYS A 46 4.29 -6.57 18.98
CA LYS A 46 5.06 -6.44 17.75
C LYS A 46 4.45 -7.32 16.65
N MET A 47 4.30 -6.76 15.46
CA MET A 47 3.88 -7.48 14.26
C MET A 47 4.86 -8.63 13.93
N SER A 48 4.30 -9.79 13.58
CA SER A 48 5.07 -10.98 13.20
C SER A 48 5.32 -10.99 11.69
N LYS A 49 6.59 -10.89 11.26
CA LYS A 49 6.98 -11.08 9.87
C LYS A 49 7.00 -12.58 9.55
N SER A 50 6.19 -13.00 8.60
CA SER A 50 6.07 -14.40 8.18
C SER A 50 7.00 -14.76 7.02
N HIS A 51 7.22 -13.83 6.10
CA HIS A 51 8.03 -14.06 4.90
C HIS A 51 8.65 -12.77 4.38
N GLU A 52 9.71 -12.90 3.58
CA GLU A 52 10.26 -11.82 2.78
C GLU A 52 10.72 -12.34 1.41
N ALA A 53 10.55 -11.52 0.38
CA ALA A 53 10.95 -11.84 -0.98
C ALA A 53 11.46 -10.60 -1.71
N ILE A 54 12.39 -10.81 -2.65
CA ILE A 54 12.89 -9.77 -3.55
C ILE A 54 12.34 -10.05 -4.95
N PHE A 55 11.76 -9.04 -5.58
CA PHE A 55 11.20 -9.10 -6.91
C PHE A 55 11.99 -8.19 -7.86
N GLU A 56 12.60 -8.81 -8.85
CA GLU A 56 13.32 -8.13 -9.92
C GLU A 56 12.37 -7.70 -11.04
N GLU A 57 12.88 -6.94 -12.01
CA GLU A 57 12.13 -6.50 -13.18
C GLU A 57 11.37 -7.65 -13.85
N ASN A 58 10.13 -7.35 -14.25
CA ASN A 58 9.15 -8.27 -14.83
C ASN A 58 8.51 -9.31 -13.91
N SER A 59 8.98 -9.46 -12.67
CA SER A 59 8.35 -10.31 -11.66
C SER A 59 6.90 -9.87 -11.39
N VAL A 60 6.05 -10.83 -11.03
CA VAL A 60 4.65 -10.62 -10.64
C VAL A 60 4.42 -11.28 -9.29
N THR A 61 3.81 -10.57 -8.35
CA THR A 61 3.33 -11.09 -7.07
C THR A 61 1.84 -10.79 -6.88
N TYR A 62 1.23 -11.53 -5.96
CA TYR A 62 -0.19 -11.46 -5.65
C TYR A 62 -0.40 -11.51 -4.14
N ILE A 63 -1.31 -10.66 -3.65
CA ILE A 63 -1.74 -10.67 -2.26
C ILE A 63 -3.23 -10.31 -2.16
N ASN A 64 -3.86 -10.80 -1.09
CA ASN A 64 -5.12 -10.31 -0.58
C ASN A 64 -5.12 -10.47 0.95
N ASP A 65 -6.17 -9.98 1.61
CA ASP A 65 -6.25 -9.99 3.08
C ASP A 65 -6.25 -11.41 3.70
N SER A 66 -6.63 -12.44 2.94
CA SER A 66 -6.56 -13.84 3.41
C SER A 66 -5.14 -14.42 3.43
N ILE A 67 -4.21 -13.84 2.66
CA ILE A 67 -2.79 -14.22 2.68
C ILE A 67 -2.07 -13.53 3.83
N GLY A 68 -2.35 -12.24 4.05
CA GLY A 68 -1.76 -11.47 5.13
C GLY A 68 -1.67 -9.99 4.81
N LEU A 69 -0.85 -9.30 5.61
CA LEU A 69 -0.48 -7.90 5.45
C LEU A 69 0.88 -7.82 4.78
N HIS A 70 1.21 -6.70 4.16
CA HIS A 70 2.57 -6.55 3.65
C HIS A 70 3.14 -5.12 3.71
N ARG A 71 4.46 -5.04 3.61
CA ARG A 71 5.23 -3.83 3.33
C ARG A 71 5.99 -4.02 2.04
N MET A 72 5.88 -3.05 1.15
CA MET A 72 6.66 -2.97 -0.10
C MET A 72 7.71 -1.88 0.05
N GLU A 73 8.94 -2.17 -0.38
CA GLU A 73 10.04 -1.21 -0.28
C GLU A 73 10.99 -1.29 -1.48
N ASN A 74 11.47 -0.13 -1.91
CA ASN A 74 12.67 -0.02 -2.72
C ASN A 74 13.88 0.03 -1.78
N HIS A 75 14.54 -1.11 -1.60
CA HIS A 75 15.70 -1.21 -0.72
C HIS A 75 17.00 -0.63 -1.35
N SER A 76 16.96 -0.17 -2.61
CA SER A 76 18.12 0.44 -3.25
C SER A 76 18.36 1.84 -2.68
N HIS A 77 19.63 2.16 -2.45
CA HIS A 77 20.10 3.49 -2.05
C HIS A 77 20.58 4.34 -3.23
N SER A 78 20.55 3.80 -4.46
CA SER A 78 21.06 4.45 -5.67
C SER A 78 20.09 4.42 -6.85
N ASP A 79 19.12 3.52 -6.82
CA ASP A 79 18.22 3.27 -7.94
C ASP A 79 16.77 3.43 -7.52
N LYS A 80 15.94 3.84 -8.49
CA LYS A 80 14.49 3.92 -8.34
C LYS A 80 13.84 2.62 -8.76
N ALA A 81 12.61 2.40 -8.31
CA ALA A 81 11.79 1.30 -8.77
C ALA A 81 10.41 1.78 -9.23
N ILE A 82 9.79 1.03 -10.15
CA ILE A 82 8.45 1.30 -10.67
C ILE A 82 7.65 0.00 -10.66
N THR A 83 6.46 0.04 -10.08
CA THR A 83 5.56 -1.12 -10.02
C THR A 83 4.18 -0.78 -10.60
N LEU A 84 3.59 -1.74 -11.30
CA LEU A 84 2.21 -1.70 -11.76
C LEU A 84 1.34 -2.49 -10.78
N HIS A 85 0.32 -1.84 -10.23
CA HIS A 85 -0.64 -2.44 -9.31
C HIS A 85 -2.02 -2.53 -9.95
N LEU A 86 -2.69 -3.66 -9.80
CA LEU A 86 -4.10 -3.86 -10.15
C LEU A 86 -4.86 -4.28 -8.89
N TYR A 87 -5.90 -3.52 -8.56
CA TYR A 87 -6.79 -3.81 -7.44
C TYR A 87 -8.19 -4.17 -7.95
N SER A 88 -8.78 -5.24 -7.41
CA SER A 88 -10.14 -5.66 -7.76
C SER A 88 -10.88 -6.26 -6.54
N PRO A 89 -12.01 -5.69 -6.10
CA PRO A 89 -12.55 -4.38 -6.53
C PRO A 89 -11.58 -3.21 -6.21
N PRO A 90 -11.81 -2.00 -6.76
CA PRO A 90 -11.08 -0.82 -6.32
C PRO A 90 -11.52 -0.40 -4.91
N PHE A 91 -10.60 0.17 -4.13
CA PHE A 91 -10.86 0.72 -2.79
C PHE A 91 -10.21 2.11 -2.64
N ARG A 92 -10.67 2.88 -1.64
CA ARG A 92 -10.20 4.26 -1.38
C ARG A 92 -9.46 4.45 -0.07
N SER A 93 -9.48 3.45 0.80
CA SER A 93 -8.77 3.47 2.07
C SER A 93 -8.35 2.07 2.43
N CYS A 94 -7.22 1.95 3.11
CA CYS A 94 -6.76 0.69 3.69
C CYS A 94 -6.36 0.89 5.16
N LYS A 95 -6.25 -0.22 5.89
CA LYS A 95 -5.65 -0.21 7.22
C LYS A 95 -4.13 -0.25 7.09
N THR A 96 -3.45 0.59 7.85
CA THR A 96 -2.01 0.57 8.07
C THR A 96 -1.70 0.15 9.50
N PHE A 97 -0.57 -0.52 9.71
CA PHE A 97 -0.21 -1.14 10.97
C PHE A 97 1.16 -0.63 11.43
N ASP A 98 1.25 -0.23 12.70
CA ASP A 98 2.53 0.05 13.35
C ASP A 98 3.24 -1.27 13.67
N GLU A 99 4.47 -1.44 13.19
CA GLU A 99 5.20 -2.71 13.34
C GLU A 99 5.49 -3.07 14.80
N ARG A 100 5.68 -2.06 15.67
CA ARG A 100 6.11 -2.28 17.06
C ARG A 100 4.94 -2.65 17.97
N THR A 101 3.76 -2.13 17.69
CA THR A 101 2.59 -2.19 18.58
C THR A 101 1.40 -2.94 17.98
N GLY A 102 1.39 -3.14 16.65
CA GLY A 102 0.23 -3.68 15.94
C GLY A 102 -0.94 -2.70 15.86
N HIS A 103 -0.76 -1.45 16.32
CA HIS A 103 -1.78 -0.43 16.29
C HIS A 103 -2.22 -0.16 14.85
N VAL A 104 -3.54 -0.02 14.68
CA VAL A 104 -4.19 0.09 13.37
C VAL A 104 -4.68 1.52 13.14
N SER A 105 -4.31 2.09 11.99
CA SER A 105 -4.84 3.35 11.49
C SER A 105 -5.52 3.16 10.15
N ILE A 106 -6.53 3.95 9.84
CA ILE A 106 -7.16 3.99 8.51
C ILE A 106 -6.47 5.09 7.69
N ALA A 107 -5.94 4.75 6.53
CA ALA A 107 -5.29 5.69 5.63
C ALA A 107 -6.10 5.86 4.33
N PRO A 108 -6.51 7.09 3.97
CA PRO A 108 -7.09 7.35 2.66
C PRO A 108 -6.00 7.25 1.58
N MET A 109 -6.34 6.64 0.45
CA MET A 109 -5.47 6.50 -0.70
C MET A 109 -5.72 7.61 -1.70
N THR A 110 -4.69 8.43 -1.94
CA THR A 110 -4.74 9.55 -2.86
C THR A 110 -3.89 9.29 -4.10
N PHE A 111 -4.34 9.76 -5.25
CA PHE A 111 -3.54 9.74 -6.48
C PHE A 111 -2.69 10.99 -6.62
N TRP A 112 -1.39 10.83 -6.82
CA TRP A 112 -0.50 11.94 -7.20
C TRP A 112 -0.83 12.47 -8.61
N THR A 113 -1.13 11.54 -9.53
CA THR A 113 -1.58 11.85 -10.89
C THR A 113 -2.72 10.90 -11.29
N LYS A 114 -3.64 11.38 -12.13
CA LYS A 114 -4.64 10.57 -12.82
C LYS A 114 -4.46 10.78 -14.33
N TYR A 115 -4.34 9.69 -15.09
CA TYR A 115 -4.20 9.72 -16.56
C TYR A 115 -3.08 10.64 -17.08
N GLY A 116 -1.95 10.68 -16.37
CA GLY A 116 -0.80 11.51 -16.73
C GLY A 116 -0.91 13.00 -16.36
N LYS A 117 -1.98 13.42 -15.68
CA LYS A 117 -2.16 14.79 -15.18
C LYS A 117 -2.06 14.83 -13.66
N LYS A 118 -1.37 15.84 -13.13
CA LYS A 118 -1.25 16.06 -11.68
C LYS A 118 -2.62 16.35 -11.08
N VAL A 119 -2.94 15.69 -9.98
CA VAL A 119 -4.13 16.01 -9.20
C VAL A 119 -3.83 17.25 -8.36
N LEU A 120 -4.67 18.28 -8.48
CA LEU A 120 -4.57 19.46 -7.63
C LEU A 120 -5.26 19.12 -6.31
N GLN A 121 -4.54 19.25 -5.20
CA GLN A 121 -5.17 19.20 -3.88
C GLN A 121 -6.17 20.36 -3.82
N ASN A 122 -7.47 20.04 -3.67
CA ASN A 122 -8.63 20.95 -3.62
C ASN A 122 -9.33 21.28 -4.96
N ASP A 123 -9.13 20.52 -6.04
CA ASP A 123 -9.95 20.66 -7.26
C ASP A 123 -11.16 19.69 -7.22
N PRO A 124 -12.40 20.20 -7.09
CA PRO A 124 -13.61 19.38 -7.04
C PRO A 124 -13.82 18.54 -8.31
N SER A 125 -13.27 18.97 -9.46
CA SER A 125 -13.38 18.23 -10.72
C SER A 125 -12.46 17.00 -10.79
N THR A 126 -11.58 16.83 -9.80
CA THR A 126 -10.70 15.66 -9.64
C THR A 126 -11.12 14.73 -8.50
N GLN A 127 -12.09 15.18 -7.69
CA GLN A 127 -12.84 14.32 -6.79
C GLN A 127 -13.75 13.44 -7.65
N ASP A 128 -13.57 12.12 -7.59
CA ASP A 128 -14.53 11.20 -8.23
C ASP A 128 -15.89 11.41 -7.54
N ASP A 129 -17.00 11.44 -8.30
CA ASP A 129 -18.39 11.80 -7.90
C ASP A 129 -18.99 11.05 -6.67
N ASP A 130 -18.23 10.19 -6.00
CA ASP A 130 -18.59 9.43 -4.79
C ASP A 130 -17.81 9.85 -3.52
N VAL A 131 -17.15 11.01 -3.49
CA VAL A 131 -16.51 11.51 -2.25
C VAL A 131 -17.57 12.15 -1.35
N VAL A 132 -18.04 11.42 -0.33
CA VAL A 132 -18.64 12.04 0.86
C VAL A 132 -17.49 12.44 1.77
N GLU A 133 -17.21 13.74 1.87
CA GLU A 133 -16.36 14.27 2.93
C GLU A 133 -17.06 14.03 4.28
N VAL A 134 -16.56 13.08 5.07
CA VAL A 134 -16.92 12.97 6.48
C VAL A 134 -16.06 13.98 7.23
N THR A 135 -16.58 15.20 7.40
CA THR A 135 -16.05 16.13 8.39
C THR A 135 -16.36 15.58 9.78
N GLU A 136 -15.35 15.09 10.50
CA GLU A 136 -15.48 14.86 11.94
C GLU A 136 -15.57 16.22 12.64
N ASN A 137 -16.80 16.66 12.90
CA ASN A 137 -17.08 17.62 13.96
C ASN A 137 -17.21 16.84 15.27
N ASN A 138 -16.18 16.90 16.12
CA ASN A 138 -16.28 17.16 17.57
C ASN A 138 -14.92 17.08 18.25
#